data_AF-A0AAW9EAS8-F1
#
_entry.id   AF-A0AAW9EAS8-F1
#
_cell.length_a   1.000
_cell.length_b   1.000
_cell.length_c   1.000
_cell.angle_alpha   90.00
_cell.angle_beta   90.00
_cell.angle_gamma   90.00
#
_symmetry.space_group_name_H-M   'P 1'
#
loop_
_entity.id
_entity.type
_entity.pdbx_description
1 polymer ?
#
loop_
_entity_poly.entity_id
_entity_poly.type
_entity_poly.pdbx_seq_one_letter_code
_entity_poly.pdbx_strand_id
1 'polypeptide(L)'
;FNEHCAVGIEPNRERISQLLNESLMLVTALNTHIGYDKAAEIAKKAHKEGLTLKASALALGYLTEAEFDSWVRPEEMVGSLAIR
;
A
#
# COMPACT_ATOMS: atom_id res chain seq x y z
N PHE A 1 -11.87 29.37 -12.92
CA PHE A 1 -11.58 28.02 -12.40
C PHE A 1 -10.87 27.16 -13.45
N ASN A 2 -11.44 26.96 -14.65
CA ASN A 2 -10.78 26.15 -15.69
C ASN A 2 -9.42 26.73 -16.12
N GLU A 3 -9.41 27.98 -16.62
CA GLU A 3 -8.21 28.64 -17.18
C GLU A 3 -7.13 29.00 -16.13
N HIS A 4 -7.55 29.34 -14.91
CA HIS A 4 -6.64 29.83 -13.87
C HIS A 4 -6.30 28.79 -12.79
N CYS A 5 -6.70 27.53 -12.95
CA CYS A 5 -6.41 26.47 -11.97
C CYS A 5 -6.38 25.08 -12.62
N ALA A 6 -7.52 24.61 -13.13
CA ALA A 6 -7.68 23.19 -13.50
C ALA A 6 -6.73 22.72 -14.61
N VAL A 7 -6.51 23.53 -15.65
CA VAL A 7 -5.65 23.16 -16.79
C VAL A 7 -4.16 23.05 -16.45
N GLY A 8 -3.72 23.63 -15.33
CA GLY A 8 -2.30 23.65 -14.91
C GLY A 8 -1.98 22.73 -13.75
N ILE A 9 -2.89 21.80 -13.38
CA ILE A 9 -2.66 20.87 -12.27
C ILE A 9 -1.57 19.88 -12.66
N GLU A 10 -0.50 19.84 -11.87
CA GLU A 10 0.60 18.90 -12.02
C GLU A 10 0.75 18.01 -10.77
N PRO A 11 1.06 16.72 -10.92
CA PRO A 11 1.24 15.84 -9.77
C PRO A 11 2.59 16.05 -9.12
N ASN A 12 2.60 16.20 -7.79
CA ASN A 12 3.82 16.01 -7.01
C ASN A 12 4.09 14.51 -6.87
N ARG A 13 4.80 13.94 -7.86
CA ARG A 13 5.06 12.50 -7.97
C ARG A 13 5.86 11.94 -6.80
N GLU A 14 6.83 12.70 -6.30
CA GLU A 14 7.64 12.31 -5.15
C GLU A 14 6.77 12.14 -3.90
N ARG A 15 5.94 13.14 -3.60
CA ARG A 15 5.04 13.09 -2.45
C ARG A 15 4.02 11.96 -2.56
N ILE A 16 3.48 11.73 -3.75
CA ILE A 16 2.53 10.62 -4.01
C ILE A 16 3.21 9.27 -3.76
N SER A 17 4.41 9.06 -4.30
CA SER A 17 5.16 7.81 -4.13
C SER A 17 5.51 7.55 -2.67
N GLN A 18 5.95 8.57 -1.94
CA GLN A 18 6.22 8.47 -0.51
C GLN A 18 4.98 8.02 0.27
N LEU A 19 3.85 8.72 0.09
CA LEU A 19 2.60 8.40 0.79
C LEU A 19 2.11 6.99 0.47
N LEU A 20 2.29 6.53 -0.77
CA LEU A 20 1.91 5.19 -1.17
C LEU A 20 2.74 4.14 -0.42
N ASN A 21 4.06 4.31 -0.38
CA ASN A 21 4.98 3.35 0.27
C ASN A 21 4.89 3.36 1.80
N GLU A 22 4.46 4.46 2.40
CA GLU A 22 4.25 4.59 3.85
C GLU A 22 2.83 4.16 4.29
N SER A 23 1.91 3.95 3.35
CA SER A 23 0.50 3.67 3.66
C SER A 23 0.31 2.30 4.31
N LEU A 24 -0.24 2.28 5.52
CA LEU A 24 -0.64 1.05 6.20
C LEU A 24 -1.93 0.43 5.63
N MET A 25 -2.64 1.14 4.75
CA MET A 25 -3.89 0.64 4.15
C MET A 25 -3.67 -0.40 3.05
N LEU A 26 -2.44 -0.53 2.54
CA LEU A 26 -2.08 -1.60 1.60
C LEU A 26 -2.17 -3.00 2.22
N VAL A 27 -2.28 -3.08 3.54
CA VAL A 27 -2.43 -4.33 4.30
C VAL A 27 -3.64 -5.17 3.88
N THR A 28 -4.68 -4.55 3.30
CA THR A 28 -5.89 -5.26 2.86
C THR A 28 -5.60 -6.26 1.74
N ALA A 29 -4.55 -6.03 0.94
CA ALA A 29 -4.07 -6.99 -0.06
C ALA A 29 -3.63 -8.31 0.58
N LEU A 30 -3.19 -8.29 1.84
CA LEU A 30 -2.74 -9.49 2.54
C LEU A 30 -3.90 -10.39 3.01
N ASN A 31 -5.13 -9.85 3.12
CA ASN A 31 -6.26 -10.58 3.72
C ASN A 31 -6.57 -11.90 2.99
N THR A 32 -6.46 -11.94 1.67
CA THR A 32 -6.74 -13.13 0.85
C THR A 32 -5.64 -14.20 0.92
N HIS A 33 -4.46 -13.85 1.44
CA HIS A 33 -3.31 -14.75 1.52
C HIS A 33 -3.08 -15.27 2.93
N ILE A 34 -3.18 -14.41 3.94
CA ILE A 34 -2.85 -14.74 5.33
C ILE A 34 -4.03 -14.59 6.31
N GLY A 35 -5.20 -14.14 5.81
CA GLY A 35 -6.38 -13.87 6.62
C GLY A 35 -6.36 -12.51 7.31
N TYR A 36 -7.55 -12.06 7.74
CA TYR A 36 -7.75 -10.75 8.35
C TYR A 36 -6.95 -10.56 9.65
N ASP A 37 -6.93 -11.56 10.53
CA ASP A 37 -6.31 -11.42 11.86
C ASP A 37 -4.80 -11.14 11.75
N LYS A 38 -4.09 -11.93 10.92
CA LYS A 38 -2.65 -11.74 10.69
C LYS A 38 -2.35 -10.41 10.00
N ALA A 39 -3.16 -10.03 9.02
CA ALA A 39 -3.03 -8.73 8.35
C ALA A 39 -3.24 -7.57 9.33
N ALA A 40 -4.27 -7.63 10.17
CA ALA A 40 -4.54 -6.62 11.19
C ALA A 40 -3.39 -6.52 12.21
N GLU A 41 -2.78 -7.64 12.59
CA GLU A 41 -1.60 -7.65 13.47
C GLU A 41 -0.39 -6.96 12.84
N ILE A 42 -0.10 -7.22 11.55
CA ILE A 42 0.95 -6.53 10.80
C ILE A 42 0.73 -5.01 10.82
N ALA A 43 -0.47 -4.54 10.51
CA ALA A 43 -0.78 -3.11 10.51
C ALA A 43 -0.65 -2.47 11.91
N LYS A 44 -1.12 -3.16 12.95
CA LYS A 44 -0.99 -2.69 14.34
C LYS A 44 0.47 -2.58 14.77
N LYS A 45 1.30 -3.59 14.43
CA LYS A 45 2.73 -3.58 14.71
C LYS A 45 3.43 -2.44 13.97
N ALA A 46 3.16 -2.30 12.67
CA ALA A 46 3.72 -1.25 11.83
C ALA A 46 3.42 0.15 12.38
N HIS A 47 2.17 0.40 12.77
CA HIS A 47 1.77 1.67 13.37
C HIS A 47 2.45 1.91 14.73
N LYS A 48 2.44 0.91 15.61
CA LYS A 48 2.99 1.02 16.97
C LYS A 48 4.51 1.26 16.98
N GLU A 49 5.23 0.64 16.05
CA GLU A 49 6.69 0.64 16.01
C GLU A 49 7.27 1.61 14.96
N GLY A 50 6.42 2.30 14.19
CA GLY A 50 6.86 3.20 13.12
C GLY A 50 7.57 2.46 11.98
N LEU A 51 7.16 1.22 11.71
CA LEU A 51 7.72 0.37 10.67
C LEU A 51 6.84 0.36 9.41
N THR A 52 7.42 -0.08 8.29
CA THR A 52 6.62 -0.40 7.11
C THR A 52 5.83 -1.70 7.32
N LEU A 53 4.79 -1.91 6.50
CA LEU A 53 4.06 -3.18 6.47
C LEU A 53 4.99 -4.36 6.18
N LYS A 54 5.89 -4.21 5.19
CA LYS A 54 6.88 -5.22 4.81
C LYS A 54 7.79 -5.60 5.98
N ALA A 55 8.39 -4.61 6.64
CA ALA A 55 9.26 -4.86 7.79
C ALA A 55 8.51 -5.56 8.93
N SER A 56 7.27 -5.15 9.20
CA SER A 56 6.44 -5.77 10.25
C SER A 56 6.03 -7.20 9.90
N ALA A 57 5.68 -7.46 8.65
CA ALA A 57 5.30 -8.79 8.16
C ALA A 57 6.46 -9.78 8.23
N LEU A 58 7.67 -9.33 7.84
CA LEU A 58 8.91 -10.11 7.97
C LEU A 58 9.26 -10.38 9.43
N ALA A 59 9.17 -9.37 10.29
CA ALA A 59 9.47 -9.50 11.72
C ALA A 59 8.52 -10.46 12.45
N LEU A 60 7.25 -10.53 12.02
CA LEU A 60 6.25 -11.47 12.54
C LEU A 60 6.38 -12.87 11.92
N GLY A 61 7.18 -13.03 10.86
CA GLY A 61 7.36 -14.30 10.15
C GLY A 61 6.10 -14.80 9.45
N TYR A 62 5.18 -13.90 9.09
CA TYR A 62 3.91 -14.28 8.46
C TYR A 62 4.02 -14.53 6.96
N LEU A 63 5.05 -13.98 6.33
CA LEU A 63 5.34 -14.08 4.92
C LEU A 63 6.78 -13.64 4.65
N THR A 64 7.31 -14.03 3.51
CA THR A 64 8.64 -13.68 3.00
C THR A 64 8.62 -12.37 2.22
N GLU A 65 9.81 -11.82 1.96
CA GLU A 65 9.95 -10.59 1.17
C GLU A 65 9.37 -10.75 -0.23
N ALA A 66 9.64 -11.88 -0.88
CA ALA A 66 9.12 -12.18 -2.21
C ALA A 66 7.58 -12.29 -2.22
N GLU A 67 6.98 -12.87 -1.18
CA GLU A 67 5.52 -12.93 -1.05
C GLU A 67 4.92 -11.53 -0.84
N PHE A 68 5.53 -10.69 -0.02
CA PHE A 68 5.06 -9.31 0.17
C PHE A 68 5.07 -8.55 -1.17
N ASP A 69 6.20 -8.60 -1.88
CA ASP A 69 6.38 -7.89 -3.14
C ASP A 69 5.46 -8.43 -4.24
N SER A 70 5.11 -9.72 -4.18
CA SER A 70 4.17 -10.33 -5.11
C SER A 70 2.71 -10.01 -4.80
N TRP A 71 2.32 -9.87 -3.53
CA TRP A 71 0.91 -9.73 -3.13
C TRP A 71 0.51 -8.27 -2.96
N VAL A 72 1.43 -7.39 -2.56
CA VAL A 72 1.16 -5.97 -2.34
C VAL A 72 1.57 -5.18 -3.57
N ARG A 73 0.64 -5.11 -4.54
CA ARG A 73 0.84 -4.46 -5.84
C ARG A 73 -0.17 -3.30 -6.00
N PRO A 74 0.15 -2.07 -5.55
CA PRO A 74 -0.79 -0.96 -5.59
C PRO A 74 -1.39 -0.67 -6.96
N GLU A 75 -0.63 -0.91 -8.03
CA GLU A 75 -1.07 -0.77 -9.41
C GLU A 75 -2.17 -1.78 -9.81
N GLU A 76 -2.32 -2.89 -9.08
CA GLU A 76 -3.38 -3.88 -9.26
C GLU A 76 -4.57 -3.65 -8.30
N MET A 77 -4.46 -2.69 -7.36
CA MET A 77 -5.47 -2.39 -6.33
C MET A 77 -6.45 -1.26 -6.70
N VAL A 78 -6.38 -0.73 -7.93
CA VAL A 78 -7.18 0.41 -8.42
C VAL A 78 -8.37 0.01 -9.29
N GLY A 79 -8.72 -1.29 -9.31
CA GLY A 79 -9.77 -1.84 -10.16
C GLY A 79 -9.32 -2.01 -11.62
N SER A 80 -10.13 -2.71 -12.43
CA SER A 80 -9.85 -2.84 -13.86
C SER A 80 -10.12 -1.51 -14.57
N LEU A 81 -9.05 -0.85 -15.02
CA LEU A 81 -9.16 0.07 -16.15
C LEU A 81 -9.45 -0.78 -17.38
N ALA A 82 -10.73 -1.06 -17.63
CA ALA A 82 -11.17 -1.38 -18.98
C ALA A 82 -10.87 -0.14 -19.82
N ILE A 83 -9.70 -0.13 -20.48
CA ILE A 83 -9.42 0.79 -21.57
C ILE A 83 -10.47 0.44 -22.63
N ARG A 84 -11.55 1.22 -22.65
CA ARG A 84 -12.46 1.31 -23.79
C ARG A 84 -11.94 2.35 -24.76
#